data_AF-A0A6A6NER6-F1
#
_entry.id   AF-A0A6A6NER6-F1
#
_cell.length_a   1.000
_cell.length_b   1.000
_cell.length_c   1.000
_cell.angle_alpha   90.00
_cell.angle_beta   90.00
_cell.angle_gamma   90.00
#
_symmetry.space_group_name_H-M   'P 1'
#
loop_
_entity.id
_entity.type
_entity.pdbx_description
1 polymer ?
#
loop_
_entity_poly.entity_id
_entity_poly.type
_entity_poly.pdbx_seq_one_letter_code
_entity_poly.pdbx_strand_id
1 'polypeptide(L)'
;MRQQCVGQIVRAWFDIVSMYRNSDPELCSSVLESMRRYISWIDIGLIVNDVFVPLLFELILVDGEFEQLQGAAAGCVLAVVTKRMDPQSKLTILQSLQISRVFALVTGDIDPELVSKIAALITGYALEVLECYKRVTTEDAKEVSLELLNEVLPSVFYVMQNCEVDAPFSIVQFLSGYVATMKSLSPLREKQAHYVGQILEVIRAQIRYDPIYRDNLDSFDKIGREEEDRMVEYRKDLFLLLRSVGRVAPDITQIFIRNSLASAVASSSEINVEEVEAALSLLFALGESLSDEAMRAGSGLLVN
;
A
#
# COMPACT_ATOMS: atom_id res chain seq x y z
N MET A 1 -15.97 -21.80 31.78
CA MET A 1 -15.17 -20.79 32.51
C MET A 1 -14.35 -19.90 31.56
N ARG A 2 -13.47 -20.43 30.68
CA ARG A 2 -12.65 -19.59 29.76
C ARG A 2 -13.44 -18.67 28.81
N GLN A 3 -14.52 -19.15 28.17
CA GLN A 3 -15.30 -18.32 27.22
C GLN A 3 -16.03 -17.14 27.86
N GLN A 4 -16.56 -17.31 29.08
CA GLN A 4 -17.25 -16.22 29.80
C GLN A 4 -16.28 -15.10 30.22
N CYS A 5 -15.05 -15.46 30.62
CA CYS A 5 -14.04 -14.48 31.01
C CYS A 5 -13.60 -13.61 29.82
N VAL A 6 -13.48 -14.18 28.61
CA VAL A 6 -13.10 -13.40 27.42
C VAL A 6 -14.15 -12.32 27.11
N GLY A 7 -15.44 -12.68 27.13
CA GLY A 7 -16.50 -11.69 26.92
C GLY A 7 -16.51 -10.59 27.98
N GLN A 8 -16.22 -10.91 29.24
CA GLN A 8 -16.09 -9.92 30.32
C GLN A 8 -14.89 -8.99 30.12
N ILE A 9 -13.75 -9.53 29.68
CA ILE A 9 -12.54 -8.75 29.40
C ILE A 9 -12.80 -7.78 28.24
N VAL A 10 -13.42 -8.23 27.16
CA VAL A 10 -13.75 -7.35 26.02
C VAL A 10 -14.70 -6.23 26.43
N ARG A 11 -15.71 -6.55 27.25
CA ARG A 11 -16.60 -5.52 27.83
C ARG A 11 -15.83 -4.54 28.69
N ALA A 12 -14.93 -5.01 29.55
CA ALA A 12 -14.11 -4.12 30.37
C ALA A 12 -13.24 -3.19 29.51
N TRP A 13 -12.64 -3.69 28.42
CA TRP A 13 -11.93 -2.84 27.46
C TRP A 13 -12.84 -1.78 26.85
N PHE A 14 -14.03 -2.18 26.39
CA PHE A 14 -15.03 -1.24 25.85
C PHE A 14 -15.40 -0.15 26.86
N ASP A 15 -15.72 -0.56 28.08
CA ASP A 15 -16.20 0.31 29.15
C ASP A 15 -15.12 1.33 29.54
N ILE A 16 -13.87 0.87 29.69
CA ILE A 16 -12.74 1.75 30.00
C ILE A 16 -12.51 2.76 28.87
N VAL A 17 -12.41 2.31 27.62
CA VAL A 17 -12.18 3.22 26.48
C VAL A 17 -13.33 4.21 26.34
N SER A 18 -14.57 3.75 26.50
CA SER A 18 -15.75 4.61 26.38
C SER A 18 -15.81 5.68 27.47
N MET A 19 -15.49 5.33 28.71
CA MET A 19 -15.53 6.24 29.86
C MET A 19 -14.38 7.24 29.87
N TYR A 20 -13.17 6.80 29.48
CA TYR A 20 -11.95 7.57 29.71
C TYR A 20 -11.37 8.24 28.46
N ARG A 21 -11.91 8.03 27.25
CA ARG A 21 -11.35 8.60 25.99
C ARG A 21 -11.12 10.11 25.99
N ASN A 22 -11.92 10.87 26.75
CA ASN A 22 -11.82 12.33 26.82
C ASN A 22 -10.99 12.84 28.01
N SER A 23 -10.71 11.99 29.00
CA SER A 23 -10.07 12.39 30.26
C SER A 23 -8.70 11.75 30.47
N ASP A 24 -8.47 10.57 29.91
CA ASP A 24 -7.22 9.80 30.02
C ASP A 24 -6.97 9.00 28.70
N PRO A 25 -6.48 9.69 27.65
CA PRO A 25 -6.16 9.06 26.37
C PRO A 25 -5.02 8.03 26.45
N GLU A 26 -4.08 8.21 27.39
CA GLU A 26 -2.94 7.30 27.59
C GLU A 26 -3.40 5.94 28.13
N LEU A 27 -4.31 5.94 29.11
CA LEU A 27 -4.97 4.73 29.59
C LEU A 27 -5.72 4.03 28.46
N CYS A 28 -6.49 4.78 27.67
CA CYS A 28 -7.25 4.22 26.55
C CYS A 28 -6.33 3.59 25.49
N SER A 29 -5.24 4.27 25.15
CA SER A 29 -4.20 3.77 24.24
C SER A 29 -3.59 2.47 24.75
N SER A 30 -3.27 2.41 26.04
CA SER A 30 -2.72 1.21 26.71
C SER A 30 -3.69 0.03 26.70
N VAL A 31 -4.98 0.30 26.89
CA VAL A 31 -6.05 -0.71 26.80
C VAL A 31 -6.19 -1.24 25.38
N LEU A 32 -6.19 -0.36 24.37
CA LEU A 32 -6.28 -0.74 22.97
C LEU A 32 -5.05 -1.54 22.51
N GLU A 33 -3.83 -1.13 22.88
CA GLU A 33 -2.62 -1.90 22.59
C GLU A 33 -2.63 -3.28 23.25
N SER A 34 -3.18 -3.37 24.46
CA SER A 34 -3.38 -4.65 25.13
C SER A 34 -4.39 -5.50 24.36
N MET A 35 -5.55 -4.95 24.02
CA MET A 35 -6.60 -5.61 23.26
C MET A 35 -6.12 -6.13 21.90
N ARG A 36 -5.38 -5.31 21.14
CA ARG A 36 -4.83 -5.64 19.82
C ARG A 36 -4.15 -7.01 19.78
N ARG A 37 -3.38 -7.33 20.83
CA ARG A 37 -2.64 -8.60 20.96
C ARG A 37 -3.56 -9.82 21.11
N TYR A 38 -4.77 -9.64 21.61
CA TYR A 38 -5.75 -10.71 21.80
C TYR A 38 -6.70 -10.89 20.62
N ILE A 39 -6.86 -9.90 19.73
CA ILE A 39 -7.79 -9.95 18.60
C ILE A 39 -7.57 -11.21 17.74
N SER A 40 -6.33 -11.66 17.55
CA SER A 40 -6.01 -12.87 16.79
C SER A 40 -6.57 -14.16 17.43
N TRP A 41 -6.76 -14.20 18.76
CA TRP A 41 -7.14 -15.39 19.51
C TRP A 41 -8.61 -15.46 19.93
N ILE A 42 -9.27 -14.31 20.08
CA ILE A 42 -10.66 -14.24 20.54
C ILE A 42 -11.64 -14.43 19.38
N ASP A 43 -12.91 -14.66 19.71
CA ASP A 43 -13.98 -14.63 18.72
C ASP A 43 -14.09 -13.23 18.10
N ILE A 44 -14.07 -13.15 16.77
CA ILE A 44 -14.09 -11.88 16.04
C ILE A 44 -15.40 -11.12 16.27
N GLY A 45 -16.52 -11.80 16.50
CA GLY A 45 -17.81 -11.16 16.75
C GLY A 45 -17.87 -10.35 18.04
N LEU A 46 -16.91 -10.56 18.96
CA LEU A 46 -16.77 -9.73 20.16
C LEU A 46 -16.27 -8.31 19.83
N ILE A 47 -15.55 -8.14 18.71
CA ILE A 47 -14.97 -6.86 18.28
C ILE A 47 -15.69 -6.32 17.05
N VAL A 48 -16.03 -7.18 16.09
CA VAL A 48 -16.74 -6.81 14.86
C VAL A 48 -18.24 -6.85 15.12
N ASN A 49 -18.77 -5.72 15.59
CA ASN A 49 -20.19 -5.49 15.85
C ASN A 49 -20.53 -3.99 15.75
N ASP A 50 -21.82 -3.69 15.79
CA ASP A 50 -22.40 -2.34 15.58
C ASP A 50 -22.08 -1.32 16.67
N VAL A 51 -21.32 -1.71 17.70
CA VAL A 51 -20.96 -0.84 18.83
C VAL A 51 -19.46 -0.60 18.86
N PHE A 52 -18.67 -1.67 18.76
CA PHE A 52 -17.24 -1.62 18.99
C PHE A 52 -16.47 -1.13 17.75
N VAL A 53 -16.89 -1.49 16.53
CA VAL A 53 -16.28 -0.98 15.29
C VAL A 53 -16.50 0.53 15.14
N PRO A 54 -17.72 1.08 15.30
CA PRO A 54 -17.93 2.52 15.29
C PRO A 54 -17.05 3.26 16.30
N LEU A 55 -16.94 2.76 17.54
CA LEU A 55 -16.05 3.35 18.55
C LEU A 55 -14.59 3.41 18.06
N LEU A 56 -14.06 2.34 17.47
CA LEU A 56 -12.69 2.36 16.95
C LEU A 56 -12.49 3.42 15.87
N PHE A 57 -13.45 3.59 14.95
CA PHE A 57 -13.37 4.64 13.92
C PHE A 57 -13.58 6.04 14.48
N GLU A 58 -14.42 6.23 15.49
CA GLU A 58 -14.53 7.50 16.22
C GLU A 58 -13.20 7.89 16.85
N LEU A 59 -12.47 6.92 17.44
CA LEU A 59 -11.16 7.17 18.03
C LEU A 59 -10.07 7.42 16.99
N ILE A 60 -10.11 6.77 15.83
CA ILE A 60 -9.17 7.01 14.72
C ILE A 60 -9.36 8.42 14.15
N LEU A 61 -10.61 8.87 14.02
CA LEU A 61 -10.98 10.11 13.35
C LEU A 61 -11.19 11.29 14.33
N VAL A 62 -10.79 11.14 15.59
CA VAL A 62 -10.90 12.22 16.57
C VAL A 62 -10.00 13.39 16.18
N ASP A 63 -10.54 14.61 16.19
CA ASP A 63 -9.75 15.82 15.97
C ASP A 63 -8.95 16.18 17.23
N GLY A 64 -7.69 16.59 17.07
CA GLY A 64 -6.82 17.05 18.15
C GLY A 64 -5.54 16.23 18.30
N GLU A 65 -4.73 16.58 19.30
CA GLU A 65 -3.44 15.95 19.60
C GLU A 65 -3.62 14.64 20.40
N PHE A 66 -4.20 13.62 19.74
CA PHE A 66 -4.46 12.29 20.31
C PHE A 66 -3.85 11.15 19.47
N GLU A 67 -2.68 11.38 18.88
CA GLU A 67 -2.08 10.53 17.85
C GLU A 67 -1.77 9.12 18.35
N GLN A 68 -1.39 8.99 19.62
CA GLN A 68 -1.17 7.69 20.26
C GLN A 68 -2.47 6.87 20.35
N LEU A 69 -3.58 7.52 20.68
CA LEU A 69 -4.89 6.90 20.79
C LEU A 69 -5.43 6.50 19.42
N GLN A 70 -5.32 7.42 18.44
CA GLN A 70 -5.66 7.16 17.05
C GLN A 70 -4.87 5.97 16.49
N GLY A 71 -3.55 5.97 16.73
CA GLY A 71 -2.66 4.89 16.31
C GLY A 71 -2.99 3.54 16.95
N ALA A 72 -3.29 3.52 18.26
CA ALA A 72 -3.67 2.30 18.96
C ALA A 72 -5.01 1.74 18.45
N ALA A 73 -5.98 2.61 18.16
CA ALA A 73 -7.26 2.23 17.56
C ALA A 73 -7.07 1.69 16.13
N ALA A 74 -6.27 2.36 15.29
CA ALA A 74 -5.91 1.89 13.96
C ALA A 74 -5.22 0.52 14.00
N GLY A 75 -4.32 0.31 14.97
CA GLY A 75 -3.68 -0.98 15.21
C GLY A 75 -4.67 -2.09 15.55
N CYS A 76 -5.75 -1.79 16.28
CA CYS A 76 -6.82 -2.75 16.55
C CYS A 76 -7.61 -3.11 15.29
N VAL A 77 -7.95 -2.11 14.46
CA VAL A 77 -8.62 -2.36 13.17
C VAL A 77 -7.72 -3.18 12.24
N LEU A 78 -6.42 -2.90 12.19
CA LEU A 78 -5.47 -3.70 11.41
C LEU A 78 -5.41 -5.15 11.91
N ALA A 79 -5.47 -5.38 13.22
CA ALA A 79 -5.53 -6.73 13.78
C ALA A 79 -6.85 -7.45 13.45
N VAL A 80 -7.96 -6.74 13.31
CA VAL A 80 -9.24 -7.29 12.79
C VAL A 80 -9.08 -7.70 11.33
N VAL A 81 -8.55 -6.82 10.49
CA VAL A 81 -8.35 -7.02 9.04
C VAL A 81 -7.45 -8.24 8.78
N THR A 82 -6.32 -8.33 9.49
CA THR A 82 -5.31 -9.39 9.32
C THR A 82 -5.65 -10.69 10.04
N LYS A 83 -6.75 -10.74 10.80
CA LYS A 83 -7.17 -11.98 11.47
C LYS A 83 -7.48 -13.05 10.42
N ARG A 84 -6.87 -14.23 10.56
CA ARG A 84 -7.11 -15.36 9.65
C ARG A 84 -8.52 -15.91 9.85
N MET A 85 -9.28 -16.00 8.76
CA MET A 85 -10.61 -16.60 8.71
C MET A 85 -10.96 -16.98 7.26
N ASP A 86 -12.15 -17.54 7.05
CA ASP A 86 -12.58 -17.90 5.70
C ASP A 86 -12.75 -16.64 4.80
N PRO A 87 -12.43 -16.73 3.50
CA PRO A 87 -12.44 -15.57 2.61
C PRO A 87 -13.80 -14.87 2.49
N GLN A 88 -14.90 -15.62 2.52
CA GLN A 88 -16.25 -15.06 2.33
C GLN A 88 -16.69 -14.23 3.55
N SER A 89 -16.53 -14.79 4.75
CA SER A 89 -16.82 -14.06 5.99
C SER A 89 -15.86 -12.89 6.17
N LYS A 90 -14.57 -13.06 5.82
CA LYS A 90 -13.60 -11.95 5.84
C LYS A 90 -14.04 -10.81 4.93
N LEU A 91 -14.44 -11.11 3.69
CA LEU A 91 -14.88 -10.09 2.74
C LEU A 91 -16.06 -9.28 3.27
N THR A 92 -17.02 -9.94 3.92
CA THR A 92 -18.17 -9.28 4.57
C THR A 92 -17.71 -8.29 5.66
N ILE A 93 -16.73 -8.70 6.47
CA ILE A 93 -16.14 -7.82 7.49
C ILE A 93 -15.42 -6.64 6.82
N LEU A 94 -14.56 -6.90 5.83
CA LEU A 94 -13.81 -5.84 5.13
C LEU A 94 -14.76 -4.81 4.51
N GLN A 95 -15.82 -5.25 3.86
CA GLN A 95 -16.85 -4.39 3.29
C GLN A 95 -17.51 -3.48 4.35
N SER A 96 -17.68 -3.96 5.59
CA SER A 96 -18.27 -3.17 6.67
C SER A 96 -17.34 -2.08 7.24
N LEU A 97 -16.03 -2.16 7.01
CA LEU A 97 -15.04 -1.30 7.67
C LEU A 97 -14.87 0.10 7.07
N GLN A 98 -15.60 0.49 6.01
CA GLN A 98 -15.58 1.86 5.43
C GLN A 98 -14.18 2.52 5.43
N ILE A 99 -13.17 1.81 4.92
CA ILE A 99 -11.76 2.15 5.12
C ILE A 99 -11.38 3.49 4.48
N SER A 100 -12.10 3.93 3.45
CA SER A 100 -11.88 5.23 2.79
C SER A 100 -11.90 6.42 3.75
N ARG A 101 -12.57 6.30 4.90
CA ARG A 101 -12.62 7.35 5.93
C ARG A 101 -11.26 7.72 6.51
N VAL A 102 -10.31 6.78 6.55
CA VAL A 102 -8.97 7.03 7.13
C VAL A 102 -8.01 7.69 6.15
N PHE A 103 -8.40 7.86 4.88
CA PHE A 103 -7.51 8.44 3.86
C PHE A 103 -7.11 9.89 4.17
N ALA A 104 -8.02 10.69 4.75
CA ALA A 104 -7.71 12.06 5.14
C ALA A 104 -6.53 12.14 6.14
N LEU A 105 -6.31 11.08 6.93
CA LEU A 105 -5.25 11.02 7.93
C LEU A 105 -3.85 10.76 7.35
N VAL A 106 -3.73 10.36 6.08
CA VAL A 106 -2.42 10.26 5.41
C VAL A 106 -2.12 11.47 4.54
N THR A 107 -3.12 12.28 4.21
CA THR A 107 -2.97 13.47 3.36
C THR A 107 -2.78 14.78 4.13
N GLY A 108 -3.02 14.77 5.43
CA GLY A 108 -2.90 15.94 6.30
C GLY A 108 -1.47 16.16 6.80
N ASP A 109 -1.22 17.35 7.35
CA ASP A 109 -0.04 17.63 8.16
C ASP A 109 -0.24 17.03 9.55
N ILE A 110 -0.01 15.73 9.63
CA ILE A 110 -0.26 14.88 10.81
C ILE A 110 1.06 14.24 11.21
N ASP A 111 1.17 13.90 12.50
CA ASP A 111 2.32 13.19 13.05
C ASP A 111 2.76 11.98 12.17
N PRO A 112 4.06 11.89 11.81
CA PRO A 112 4.58 10.81 10.98
C PRO A 112 4.36 9.40 11.56
N GLU A 113 4.35 9.23 12.88
CA GLU A 113 4.12 7.93 13.50
C GLU A 113 2.66 7.48 13.30
N LEU A 114 1.71 8.41 13.43
CA LEU A 114 0.31 8.15 13.10
C LEU A 114 0.15 7.85 11.60
N VAL A 115 0.77 8.64 10.71
CA VAL A 115 0.75 8.40 9.26
C VAL A 115 1.26 6.98 8.93
N SER A 116 2.35 6.54 9.55
CA SER A 116 2.88 5.17 9.37
C SER A 116 1.86 4.09 9.80
N LYS A 117 1.19 4.29 10.95
CA LYS A 117 0.16 3.34 11.43
C LYS A 117 -1.07 3.29 10.51
N ILE A 118 -1.52 4.42 9.99
CA ILE A 118 -2.64 4.47 9.03
C ILE A 118 -2.23 3.87 7.67
N ALA A 119 -1.01 4.14 7.20
CA ALA A 119 -0.44 3.53 6.00
C ALA A 119 -0.39 1.99 6.11
N ALA A 120 0.03 1.46 7.27
CA ALA A 120 0.02 0.03 7.56
C ALA A 120 -1.41 -0.54 7.55
N LEU A 121 -2.39 0.18 8.08
CA LEU A 121 -3.80 -0.20 8.04
C LEU A 121 -4.34 -0.26 6.59
N ILE A 122 -4.12 0.78 5.80
CA ILE A 122 -4.55 0.86 4.38
C ILE A 122 -3.92 -0.30 3.58
N THR A 123 -2.62 -0.51 3.74
CA THR A 123 -1.88 -1.57 3.03
C THR A 123 -2.33 -2.95 3.46
N GLY A 124 -2.50 -3.18 4.77
CA GLY A 124 -3.01 -4.44 5.31
C GLY A 124 -4.42 -4.76 4.83
N TYR A 125 -5.30 -3.76 4.77
CA TYR A 125 -6.63 -3.89 4.19
C TYR A 125 -6.57 -4.30 2.72
N ALA A 126 -5.78 -3.57 1.90
CA ALA A 126 -5.65 -3.86 0.48
C ALA A 126 -5.11 -5.28 0.22
N LEU A 127 -4.10 -5.73 0.99
CA LEU A 127 -3.57 -7.09 0.93
C LEU A 127 -4.63 -8.14 1.23
N GLU A 128 -5.44 -7.95 2.27
CA GLU A 128 -6.46 -8.91 2.67
C GLU A 128 -7.64 -8.95 1.70
N VAL A 129 -8.06 -7.81 1.15
CA VAL A 129 -9.07 -7.77 0.06
C VAL A 129 -8.54 -8.51 -1.17
N LEU A 130 -7.28 -8.29 -1.56
CA LEU A 130 -6.68 -8.98 -2.70
C LEU A 130 -6.60 -10.50 -2.47
N GLU A 131 -6.28 -10.93 -1.25
CA GLU A 131 -6.25 -12.35 -0.92
C GLU A 131 -7.67 -12.97 -0.92
N CYS A 132 -8.68 -12.22 -0.48
CA CYS A 132 -10.07 -12.61 -0.64
C CYS A 132 -10.43 -12.77 -2.12
N TYR A 133 -10.15 -11.76 -2.96
CA TYR A 133 -10.40 -11.79 -4.40
C TYR A 133 -9.83 -13.04 -5.08
N LYS A 134 -8.62 -13.47 -4.71
CA LYS A 134 -7.97 -14.67 -5.25
C LYS A 134 -8.63 -15.99 -4.82
N ARG A 135 -9.25 -16.02 -3.63
CA ARG A 135 -9.75 -17.25 -3.00
C ARG A 135 -11.26 -17.42 -3.05
N VAL A 136 -12.02 -16.34 -3.23
CA VAL A 136 -13.47 -16.41 -3.39
C VAL A 136 -13.85 -17.05 -4.72
N THR A 137 -14.92 -17.85 -4.71
CA THR A 137 -15.33 -18.69 -5.85
C THR A 137 -16.53 -18.13 -6.60
N THR A 138 -17.36 -17.31 -5.95
CA THR A 138 -18.56 -16.71 -6.55
C THR A 138 -18.19 -15.43 -7.30
N GLU A 139 -18.86 -15.18 -8.42
CA GLU A 139 -18.62 -13.95 -9.20
C GLU A 139 -19.04 -12.70 -8.42
N ASP A 140 -20.16 -12.74 -7.69
CA ASP A 140 -20.59 -11.64 -6.82
C ASP A 140 -19.52 -11.26 -5.78
N ALA A 141 -18.87 -12.24 -5.15
CA ALA A 141 -17.82 -11.97 -4.18
C ALA A 141 -16.54 -11.42 -4.84
N LYS A 142 -16.23 -11.85 -6.07
CA LYS A 142 -15.13 -11.26 -6.84
C LYS A 142 -15.42 -9.82 -7.22
N GLU A 143 -16.66 -9.51 -7.61
CA GLU A 143 -17.09 -8.15 -7.93
C GLU A 143 -16.97 -7.24 -6.70
N VAL A 144 -17.53 -7.66 -5.56
CA VAL A 144 -17.38 -6.92 -4.28
C VAL A 144 -15.90 -6.72 -3.93
N SER A 145 -15.08 -7.75 -4.03
CA SER A 145 -13.65 -7.62 -3.73
C SER A 145 -12.96 -6.64 -4.69
N LEU A 146 -13.34 -6.62 -5.97
CA LEU A 146 -12.80 -5.69 -6.95
C LEU A 146 -13.25 -4.25 -6.67
N GLU A 147 -14.48 -4.03 -6.23
CA GLU A 147 -14.98 -2.72 -5.78
C GLU A 147 -14.16 -2.18 -4.61
N LEU A 148 -13.94 -3.00 -3.58
CA LEU A 148 -13.12 -2.63 -2.42
C LEU A 148 -11.66 -2.37 -2.80
N LEU A 149 -11.10 -3.11 -3.76
CA LEU A 149 -9.77 -2.83 -4.30
C LEU A 149 -9.73 -1.46 -5.00
N ASN A 150 -10.73 -1.17 -5.84
CA ASN A 150 -10.81 0.11 -6.55
C ASN A 150 -10.96 1.30 -5.58
N GLU A 151 -11.63 1.10 -4.44
CA GLU A 151 -11.79 2.10 -3.38
C GLU A 151 -10.45 2.40 -2.68
N VAL A 152 -9.66 1.37 -2.34
CA VAL A 152 -8.44 1.54 -1.54
C VAL A 152 -7.18 1.87 -2.37
N LEU A 153 -7.14 1.48 -3.65
CA LEU A 153 -5.96 1.67 -4.52
C LEU A 153 -5.44 3.11 -4.58
N PRO A 154 -6.28 4.15 -4.73
CA PRO A 154 -5.81 5.54 -4.70
C PRO A 154 -5.04 5.88 -3.43
N SER A 155 -5.50 5.39 -2.27
CA SER A 155 -4.81 5.57 -0.99
C SER A 155 -3.49 4.82 -0.93
N VAL A 156 -3.42 3.60 -1.47
CA VAL A 156 -2.17 2.84 -1.57
C VAL A 156 -1.13 3.57 -2.41
N PHE A 157 -1.53 4.13 -3.56
CA PHE A 157 -0.61 4.91 -4.40
C PHE A 157 -0.12 6.17 -3.70
N TYR A 158 -1.03 6.89 -3.04
CA TYR A 158 -0.68 8.07 -2.27
C TYR A 158 0.34 7.75 -1.18
N VAL A 159 0.07 6.70 -0.37
CA VAL A 159 0.95 6.26 0.71
C VAL A 159 2.35 5.92 0.20
N MET A 160 2.44 5.15 -0.90
CA MET A 160 3.74 4.79 -1.46
C MET A 160 4.54 5.99 -1.97
N GLN A 161 3.87 7.03 -2.48
CA GLN A 161 4.54 8.18 -3.08
C GLN A 161 4.88 9.28 -2.06
N ASN A 162 4.09 9.45 -1.02
CA ASN A 162 4.11 10.66 -0.19
C ASN A 162 4.34 10.38 1.30
N CYS A 163 4.32 9.12 1.75
CA CYS A 163 4.48 8.79 3.16
C CYS A 163 5.78 8.02 3.40
N GLU A 164 6.45 8.35 4.50
CA GLU A 164 7.48 7.47 5.07
C GLU A 164 6.77 6.27 5.70
N VAL A 165 7.05 5.07 5.18
CA VAL A 165 6.43 3.83 5.63
C VAL A 165 7.49 2.88 6.16
N ASP A 166 7.19 2.19 7.26
CA ASP A 166 8.12 1.24 7.87
C ASP A 166 8.39 0.01 6.99
N ALA A 167 7.46 -0.34 6.11
CA ALA A 167 7.50 -1.55 5.29
C ALA A 167 7.02 -1.32 3.84
N PRO A 168 7.73 -0.50 3.03
CA PRO A 168 7.35 -0.20 1.64
C PRO A 168 7.28 -1.46 0.77
N PHE A 169 8.09 -2.47 1.09
CA PHE A 169 8.07 -3.78 0.45
C PHE A 169 6.69 -4.44 0.47
N SER A 170 5.90 -4.26 1.55
CA SER A 170 4.55 -4.82 1.64
C SER A 170 3.60 -4.24 0.58
N ILE A 171 3.76 -2.95 0.25
CA ILE A 171 3.02 -2.29 -0.82
C ILE A 171 3.45 -2.81 -2.19
N VAL A 172 4.75 -2.97 -2.43
CA VAL A 172 5.27 -3.53 -3.69
C VAL A 172 4.80 -4.98 -3.89
N GLN A 173 4.74 -5.78 -2.82
CA GLN A 173 4.17 -7.13 -2.85
C GLN A 173 2.68 -7.12 -3.17
N PHE A 174 1.92 -6.21 -2.55
CA PHE A 174 0.50 -6.01 -2.87
C PHE A 174 0.31 -5.67 -4.35
N LEU A 175 1.00 -4.67 -4.87
CA LEU A 175 0.89 -4.24 -6.27
C LEU A 175 1.30 -5.36 -7.23
N SER A 176 2.36 -6.10 -6.91
CA SER A 176 2.78 -7.27 -7.69
C SER A 176 1.71 -8.35 -7.72
N GLY A 177 1.10 -8.63 -6.57
CA GLY A 177 -0.02 -9.55 -6.43
C GLY A 177 -1.25 -9.08 -7.22
N TYR A 178 -1.55 -7.79 -7.20
CA TYR A 178 -2.67 -7.19 -7.92
C TYR A 178 -2.47 -7.29 -9.44
N VAL A 179 -1.29 -6.91 -9.96
CA VAL A 179 -0.93 -7.05 -11.38
C VAL A 179 -0.99 -8.51 -11.82
N ALA A 180 -0.57 -9.46 -10.97
CA ALA A 180 -0.66 -10.89 -11.29
C ALA A 180 -2.10 -11.36 -11.54
N THR A 181 -3.11 -10.74 -10.88
CA THR A 181 -4.52 -11.05 -11.14
C THR A 181 -5.02 -10.56 -12.49
N MET A 182 -4.35 -9.58 -13.09
CA MET A 182 -4.73 -9.03 -14.40
C MET A 182 -4.26 -9.88 -15.57
N LYS A 183 -3.39 -10.88 -15.35
CA LYS A 183 -2.89 -11.76 -16.43
C LYS A 183 -4.01 -12.51 -17.16
N SER A 184 -5.13 -12.77 -16.49
CA SER A 184 -6.31 -13.38 -17.10
C SER A 184 -7.21 -12.39 -17.83
N LEU A 185 -6.96 -11.08 -17.70
CA LEU A 185 -7.75 -10.01 -18.29
C LEU A 185 -7.05 -9.52 -19.57
N SER A 186 -7.43 -10.09 -20.71
CA SER A 186 -6.97 -9.63 -22.02
C SER A 186 -8.19 -9.42 -22.93
N PRO A 187 -8.52 -8.16 -23.33
CA PRO A 187 -7.85 -6.90 -22.96
C PRO A 187 -8.13 -6.45 -21.51
N LEU A 188 -7.30 -5.54 -20.99
CA LEU A 188 -7.55 -4.86 -19.71
C LEU A 188 -8.79 -3.96 -19.82
N ARG A 189 -9.55 -3.82 -18.73
CA ARG A 189 -10.61 -2.80 -18.66
C ARG A 189 -9.99 -1.43 -18.33
N GLU A 190 -10.75 -0.38 -18.62
CA GLU A 190 -10.30 1.01 -18.51
C GLU A 190 -9.71 1.35 -17.13
N LYS A 191 -10.36 0.93 -16.03
CA LYS A 191 -9.86 1.14 -14.67
C LYS A 191 -8.53 0.42 -14.41
N GLN A 192 -8.38 -0.84 -14.83
CA GLN A 192 -7.12 -1.57 -14.67
C GLN A 192 -6.01 -0.93 -15.50
N ALA A 193 -6.29 -0.48 -16.72
CA ALA A 193 -5.34 0.25 -17.54
C ALA A 193 -4.88 1.56 -16.85
N HIS A 194 -5.81 2.30 -16.24
CA HIS A 194 -5.49 3.48 -15.43
C HIS A 194 -4.58 3.14 -14.25
N TYR A 195 -4.90 2.09 -13.47
CA TYR A 195 -4.08 1.68 -12.34
C TYR A 195 -2.70 1.15 -12.74
N VAL A 196 -2.57 0.50 -13.90
CA VAL A 196 -1.26 0.16 -14.47
C VAL A 196 -0.43 1.43 -14.71
N GLY A 197 -1.04 2.48 -15.27
CA GLY A 197 -0.40 3.79 -15.39
C GLY A 197 0.06 4.36 -14.06
N GLN A 198 -0.78 4.31 -13.02
CA GLN A 198 -0.42 4.78 -11.67
C GLN A 198 0.70 3.94 -11.04
N ILE A 199 0.72 2.63 -11.25
CA ILE A 199 1.82 1.76 -10.79
C ILE A 199 3.14 2.18 -11.46
N LEU A 200 3.13 2.48 -12.76
CA LEU A 200 4.33 2.94 -13.47
C LEU A 200 4.82 4.29 -12.94
N GLU A 201 3.91 5.22 -12.63
CA GLU A 201 4.23 6.49 -11.98
C GLU A 201 4.84 6.29 -10.58
N VAL A 202 4.29 5.38 -9.77
CA VAL A 202 4.86 4.99 -8.47
C VAL A 202 6.27 4.43 -8.64
N ILE A 203 6.47 3.50 -9.56
CA ILE A 203 7.81 2.93 -9.83
C ILE A 203 8.78 4.04 -10.21
N ARG A 204 8.42 4.92 -11.16
CA ARG A 204 9.28 6.03 -11.59
C ARG A 204 9.67 6.94 -10.42
N ALA A 205 8.69 7.30 -9.58
CA ALA A 205 8.94 8.15 -8.42
C ALA A 205 9.89 7.48 -7.40
N GLN A 206 9.68 6.19 -7.14
CA GLN A 206 10.39 5.45 -6.08
C GLN A 206 11.77 4.98 -6.48
N ILE A 207 12.04 4.74 -7.77
CA ILE A 207 13.39 4.42 -8.19
C ILE A 207 14.29 5.65 -8.19
N ARG A 208 13.76 6.87 -8.28
CA ARG A 208 14.57 8.08 -8.41
C ARG A 208 15.46 8.31 -7.18
N TYR A 209 16.72 8.70 -7.38
CA TYR A 209 17.58 9.14 -6.28
C TYR A 209 17.06 10.44 -5.67
N ASP A 210 17.27 10.61 -4.37
CA ASP A 210 17.03 11.89 -3.71
C ASP A 210 18.16 12.87 -4.10
N PRO A 211 17.83 14.06 -4.63
CA PRO A 211 18.81 15.09 -4.97
C PRO A 211 19.76 15.47 -3.83
N ILE A 212 19.42 15.23 -2.55
CA ILE A 212 20.34 15.50 -1.44
C ILE A 212 21.66 14.73 -1.55
N TYR A 213 21.66 13.58 -2.24
CA TYR A 213 22.84 12.71 -2.38
C TYR A 213 23.65 12.99 -3.64
N ARG A 214 23.26 13.96 -4.49
CA ARG A 214 23.89 14.19 -5.80
C ARG A 214 25.40 14.38 -5.70
N ASP A 215 25.86 15.28 -4.84
CA ASP A 215 27.29 15.57 -4.69
C ASP A 215 28.07 14.35 -4.18
N ASN A 216 27.46 13.54 -3.32
CA ASN A 216 28.05 12.32 -2.78
C ASN A 216 28.14 11.22 -3.85
N LEU A 217 27.12 11.10 -4.71
CA LEU A 217 27.08 10.16 -5.83
C LEU A 217 28.09 10.56 -6.92
N ASP A 218 28.17 11.85 -7.26
CA ASP A 218 29.11 12.38 -8.26
C ASP A 218 30.57 12.23 -7.83
N SER A 219 30.88 12.51 -6.55
CA SER A 219 32.21 12.31 -5.98
C SER A 219 32.50 10.85 -5.60
N PHE A 220 31.45 10.02 -5.58
CA PHE A 220 31.44 8.62 -5.16
C PHE A 220 32.14 8.39 -3.81
N ASP A 221 31.82 9.26 -2.84
CA ASP A 221 32.39 9.21 -1.50
C ASP A 221 31.80 8.05 -0.66
N LYS A 222 32.04 8.05 0.66
CA LYS A 222 31.48 7.00 1.53
C LYS A 222 29.95 7.01 1.52
N ILE A 223 29.33 8.19 1.58
CA ILE A 223 27.87 8.35 1.60
C ILE A 223 27.29 7.94 0.25
N GLY A 224 27.91 8.35 -0.86
CA GLY A 224 27.48 7.98 -2.21
C GLY A 224 27.52 6.47 -2.45
N ARG A 225 28.54 5.76 -1.94
CA ARG A 225 28.59 4.30 -2.01
C ARG A 225 27.51 3.61 -1.18
N GLU A 226 27.27 4.09 0.04
CA GLU A 226 26.21 3.56 0.90
C GLU A 226 24.82 3.79 0.29
N GLU A 227 24.63 4.95 -0.35
CA GLU A 227 23.41 5.28 -1.09
C GLU A 227 23.20 4.40 -2.32
N GLU A 228 24.25 4.18 -3.10
CA GLU A 228 24.21 3.29 -4.26
C GLU A 228 23.84 1.85 -3.85
N ASP A 229 24.52 1.31 -2.82
CA ASP A 229 24.22 -0.03 -2.29
C ASP A 229 22.77 -0.13 -1.79
N ARG A 230 22.26 0.91 -1.11
CA ARG A 230 20.86 0.99 -0.66
C ARG A 230 19.90 0.96 -1.83
N MET A 231 20.14 1.79 -2.86
CA MET A 231 19.26 1.90 -4.02
C MET A 231 19.29 0.65 -4.90
N VAL A 232 20.44 -0.02 -5.03
CA VAL A 232 20.54 -1.31 -5.72
C VAL A 232 19.66 -2.36 -5.06
N GLU A 233 19.62 -2.43 -3.72
CA GLU A 233 18.72 -3.35 -3.01
C GLU A 233 17.25 -2.92 -3.15
N TYR A 234 16.95 -1.64 -2.88
CA TYR A 234 15.60 -1.11 -2.87
C TYR A 234 14.88 -1.24 -4.23
N ARG A 235 15.60 -1.01 -5.33
CA ARG A 235 15.03 -1.06 -6.70
C ARG A 235 14.71 -2.47 -7.18
N LYS A 236 15.24 -3.54 -6.56
CA LYS A 236 15.05 -4.93 -7.03
C LYS A 236 13.57 -5.27 -7.18
N ASP A 237 12.78 -5.03 -6.14
CA ASP A 237 11.37 -5.38 -6.13
C ASP A 237 10.52 -4.47 -7.02
N LEU A 238 10.90 -3.18 -7.13
CA LEU A 238 10.27 -2.23 -8.05
C LEU A 238 10.49 -2.63 -9.51
N PHE A 239 11.69 -3.09 -9.86
CA PHE A 239 11.95 -3.61 -11.20
C PHE A 239 11.29 -4.97 -11.44
N LEU A 240 11.15 -5.84 -10.43
CA LEU A 240 10.32 -7.04 -10.56
C LEU A 240 8.84 -6.69 -10.83
N LEU A 241 8.32 -5.67 -10.15
CA LEU A 241 6.98 -5.13 -10.40
C LEU A 241 6.86 -4.56 -11.82
N LEU A 242 7.83 -3.74 -12.26
CA LEU A 242 7.88 -3.20 -13.63
C LEU A 242 7.80 -4.31 -14.69
N ARG A 243 8.59 -5.38 -14.53
CA ARG A 243 8.57 -6.52 -15.45
C ARG A 243 7.23 -7.27 -15.43
N SER A 244 6.59 -7.35 -14.26
CA SER A 244 5.24 -7.92 -14.15
C SER A 244 4.21 -7.07 -14.92
N VAL A 245 4.29 -5.74 -14.77
CA VAL A 245 3.43 -4.78 -15.48
C VAL A 245 3.65 -4.85 -16.99
N GLY A 246 4.91 -4.86 -17.45
CA GLY A 246 5.25 -4.97 -18.87
C GLY A 246 4.74 -6.25 -19.54
N ARG A 247 4.60 -7.36 -18.79
CA ARG A 247 4.01 -8.60 -19.32
C ARG A 247 2.49 -8.54 -19.45
N VAL A 248 1.82 -7.78 -18.59
CA VAL A 248 0.35 -7.65 -18.56
C VAL A 248 -0.14 -6.54 -19.50
N ALA A 249 0.62 -5.44 -19.58
CA ALA A 249 0.28 -4.24 -20.31
C ALA A 249 1.50 -3.71 -21.08
N PRO A 250 1.97 -4.43 -22.12
CA PRO A 250 3.18 -4.07 -22.86
C PRO A 250 3.07 -2.68 -23.50
N ASP A 251 1.96 -2.39 -24.18
CA ASP A 251 1.77 -1.11 -24.90
C ASP A 251 1.78 0.10 -23.95
N ILE A 252 1.08 -0.02 -22.81
CA ILE A 252 1.02 1.05 -21.79
C ILE A 252 2.42 1.29 -21.21
N THR A 253 3.13 0.21 -20.88
CA THR A 253 4.48 0.27 -20.32
C THR A 253 5.48 0.89 -21.29
N GLN A 254 5.42 0.52 -22.56
CA GLN A 254 6.25 1.07 -23.62
C GLN A 254 6.02 2.57 -23.80
N ILE A 255 4.75 2.98 -23.96
CA ILE A 255 4.39 4.39 -24.17
C ILE A 255 4.85 5.22 -22.97
N PHE A 256 4.67 4.70 -21.75
CA PHE A 256 5.12 5.33 -20.53
C PHE A 256 6.63 5.59 -20.52
N ILE A 257 7.44 4.56 -20.79
CA ILE A 257 8.91 4.67 -20.78
C ILE A 257 9.38 5.62 -21.88
N ARG A 258 8.79 5.55 -23.09
CA ARG A 258 9.10 6.47 -24.19
C ARG A 258 8.81 7.92 -23.80
N ASN A 259 7.67 8.18 -23.17
CA ASN A 259 7.30 9.52 -22.72
C ASN A 259 8.22 9.99 -21.59
N SER A 260 8.60 9.11 -20.65
CA SER A 260 9.56 9.43 -19.60
C SER A 260 10.92 9.86 -20.15
N LEU A 261 11.43 9.17 -21.18
CA LEU A 261 12.67 9.53 -21.87
C LEU A 261 12.54 10.86 -22.62
N ALA A 262 11.43 11.06 -23.33
CA ALA A 262 11.17 12.31 -24.05
C ALA A 262 11.11 13.51 -23.10
N SER A 263 10.43 13.36 -21.96
CA SER A 263 10.35 14.39 -20.91
C SER A 263 11.72 14.68 -20.29
N ALA A 264 12.50 13.65 -19.98
CA ALA A 264 13.85 13.81 -19.43
C ALA A 264 14.77 14.60 -20.38
N VAL A 265 14.72 14.33 -21.69
CA VAL A 265 15.52 15.02 -22.71
C VAL A 265 15.00 16.43 -23.03
N ALA A 266 13.69 16.68 -22.91
CA ALA A 266 13.09 17.98 -23.23
C ALA A 266 13.28 19.05 -22.13
N SER A 267 13.73 18.68 -20.93
CA SER A 267 13.93 19.61 -19.82
C SER A 267 15.07 20.60 -20.11
N SER A 268 14.73 21.86 -20.45
CA SER A 268 15.71 22.92 -20.75
C SER A 268 15.74 24.02 -19.69
N SER A 269 16.73 23.94 -18.79
CA SER A 269 17.61 25.02 -18.31
C SER A 269 18.54 24.49 -17.21
N GLU A 270 18.11 23.44 -16.51
CA GLU A 270 18.95 22.56 -15.68
C GLU A 270 18.47 21.12 -15.92
N ILE A 271 19.35 20.25 -16.43
CA ILE A 271 19.02 18.84 -16.65
C ILE A 271 18.79 18.21 -15.28
N ASN A 272 17.59 17.67 -15.06
CA ASN A 272 17.30 16.92 -13.85
C ASN A 272 17.92 15.52 -13.96
N VAL A 273 19.16 15.38 -13.48
CA VAL A 273 19.95 14.15 -13.63
C VAL A 273 19.23 12.95 -13.03
N GLU A 274 18.51 13.12 -11.92
CA GLU A 274 17.77 12.02 -11.28
C GLU A 274 16.58 11.57 -12.13
N GLU A 275 15.91 12.47 -12.86
CA GLU A 275 14.85 12.10 -13.81
C GLU A 275 15.41 11.39 -15.05
N VAL A 276 16.56 11.84 -15.54
CA VAL A 276 17.25 11.19 -16.66
C VAL A 276 17.69 9.79 -16.26
N GLU A 277 18.32 9.65 -15.10
CA GLU A 277 18.77 8.37 -14.56
C GLU A 277 17.59 7.43 -14.34
N ALA A 278 16.49 7.90 -13.72
CA ALA A 278 15.30 7.08 -13.51
C ALA A 278 14.70 6.60 -14.85
N ALA A 279 14.62 7.47 -15.86
CA ALA A 279 14.11 7.10 -17.18
C ALA A 279 15.01 6.06 -17.88
N LEU A 280 16.33 6.20 -17.77
CA LEU A 280 17.29 5.21 -18.29
C LEU A 280 17.21 3.89 -17.52
N SER A 281 17.04 3.93 -16.20
CA SER A 281 16.85 2.76 -15.34
C SER A 281 15.59 1.98 -15.70
N LEU A 282 14.47 2.66 -15.98
CA LEU A 282 13.26 2.01 -16.50
C LEU A 282 13.49 1.33 -17.85
N LEU A 283 14.18 2.00 -18.77
CA LEU A 283 14.49 1.46 -20.10
C LEU A 283 15.39 0.23 -19.98
N PHE A 284 16.43 0.30 -19.15
CA PHE A 284 17.35 -0.80 -18.89
C PHE A 284 16.61 -2.02 -18.31
N ALA A 285 15.81 -1.81 -17.26
CA ALA A 285 15.05 -2.88 -16.61
C ALA A 285 13.98 -3.51 -17.54
N LEU A 286 13.38 -2.72 -18.44
CA LEU A 286 12.51 -3.24 -19.50
C LEU A 286 13.30 -4.11 -20.48
N GLY A 287 14.47 -3.64 -20.92
CA GLY A 287 15.34 -4.37 -21.85
C GLY A 287 15.73 -5.76 -21.34
N GLU A 288 16.05 -5.88 -20.05
CA GLU A 288 16.35 -7.18 -19.41
C GLU A 288 15.16 -8.16 -19.39
N SER A 289 13.94 -7.66 -19.58
CA SER A 289 12.73 -8.49 -19.58
C SER A 289 12.37 -9.05 -20.94
N LEU A 290 13.04 -8.59 -22.01
CA LEU A 290 12.80 -9.03 -23.38
C LEU A 290 13.49 -10.38 -23.64
N SER A 291 12.77 -11.29 -24.28
CA SER A 291 13.36 -12.52 -24.82
C SER A 291 14.26 -12.20 -26.02
N ASP A 292 15.31 -13.00 -26.23
CA ASP A 292 16.19 -12.97 -27.41
C ASP A 292 15.43 -12.91 -28.75
N GLU A 293 14.27 -13.57 -28.84
CA GLU A 293 13.43 -13.63 -30.04
C GLU A 293 12.76 -12.27 -30.33
N ALA A 294 12.27 -11.59 -29.31
CA ALA A 294 11.69 -10.25 -29.41
C ALA A 294 12.73 -9.19 -29.78
N MET A 295 13.99 -9.36 -29.33
CA MET A 295 15.10 -8.49 -29.72
C MET A 295 15.52 -8.69 -31.19
N ARG A 296 15.52 -9.95 -31.68
CA ARG A 296 15.96 -10.29 -33.05
C ARG A 296 14.94 -9.93 -34.13
N ALA A 297 13.64 -9.96 -33.83
CA ALA A 297 12.59 -9.71 -34.82
C ALA A 297 12.47 -8.23 -35.25
N GLY A 298 13.25 -7.31 -34.66
CA GLY A 298 13.11 -5.87 -34.93
C GLY A 298 11.76 -5.29 -34.46
N SER A 299 10.90 -6.12 -33.87
CA SER A 299 9.71 -5.76 -33.09
C SER A 299 10.08 -5.17 -31.74
N GLY A 300 11.26 -4.56 -31.63
CA GLY A 300 11.68 -3.79 -30.47
C GLY A 300 10.64 -2.69 -30.28
N LEU A 301 10.01 -2.73 -29.12
CA LEU A 301 8.90 -1.91 -28.63
C LEU A 301 9.29 -0.41 -28.51
N LEU A 302 9.97 0.18 -29.48
CA LEU A 302 10.20 1.63 -29.58
C LEU A 302 10.10 2.11 -31.04
N VAL A 303 9.68 1.24 -31.97
CA VAL A 303 9.43 1.63 -33.36
C VAL A 303 7.96 2.01 -33.51
N ASN A 304 7.77 3.31 -33.84
CA ASN A 304 6.55 4.11 -33.99
C ASN A 304 5.99 4.76 -32.71
#